data_AF-A0A1I8IL03-F1
#
_entry.id   AF-A0A1I8IL03-F1
#
_cell.length_a   1.000
_cell.length_b   1.000
_cell.length_c   1.000
_cell.angle_alpha   90.00
_cell.angle_beta   90.00
_cell.angle_gamma   90.00
#
_symmetry.space_group_name_H-M   'P 1'
#
loop_
_entity.id
_entity.type
_entity.pdbx_description
1 polymer ?
#
loop_
_entity_poly.entity_id
_entity_poly.type
_entity_poly.pdbx_seq_one_letter_code
_entity_poly.pdbx_strand_id
1 'polypeptide(L)'
;ISAWPQNSSSANSSIQFAWKRKSDSSQTTLSSTVRSGLSDRKNVFDRLDNNDDCSLLPLTTIKRPRTCVTETNKRSIAQKRQLLIDAGSASAESGDWASALVSFRKALSLDSVETSDQSQQRARLLEMAAQAHLALGEFCAGAGLATEAVSLAPNWAPARQTLGRCQVSAGLTRQALKSFAYACFLDPTEPDIWHKDLLWTWDLCRAENQGHKGGEDHGETRGKFPSRM
;
A
#
# COMPACT_ATOMS: atom_id res chain seq x y z
N ILE A 1 20.78 33.66 5.72
CA ILE A 1 21.17 33.29 7.10
C ILE A 1 20.14 33.92 8.04
N SER A 2 19.70 33.17 9.05
CA SER A 2 18.66 33.46 10.08
C SER A 2 17.21 33.60 9.58
N ALA A 3 16.17 33.00 10.17
CA ALA A 3 16.05 32.04 11.27
C ALA A 3 14.63 31.42 11.20
N TRP A 4 14.52 30.13 11.48
CA TRP A 4 13.24 29.41 11.60
C TRP A 4 12.54 29.83 12.90
N PRO A 5 11.20 30.01 12.94
CA PRO A 5 10.50 30.02 14.21
C PRO A 5 10.35 28.57 14.67
N GLN A 6 11.04 28.22 15.76
CA GLN A 6 10.74 27.01 16.52
C GLN A 6 9.38 27.17 17.17
N ASN A 7 8.34 26.60 16.56
CA ASN A 7 7.09 26.33 17.25
C ASN A 7 7.12 24.89 17.75
N SER A 8 7.53 24.73 19.00
CA SER A 8 7.37 23.51 19.77
C SER A 8 5.89 23.33 20.12
N SER A 9 5.20 22.52 19.33
CA SER A 9 3.96 21.84 19.73
C SER A 9 3.90 20.54 18.95
N SER A 10 4.40 19.48 19.59
CA SER A 10 4.29 18.10 19.13
C SER A 10 2.81 17.72 19.11
N ALA A 11 2.15 17.95 17.97
CA ALA A 11 0.99 17.20 17.56
C ALA A 11 1.48 16.32 16.43
N ASN A 12 1.92 15.10 16.78
CA ASN A 12 2.12 14.04 15.81
C ASN A 12 0.82 13.90 15.01
N SER A 13 0.79 14.43 13.79
CA SER A 13 -0.20 14.06 12.79
C SER A 13 0.11 12.63 12.37
N SER A 14 -0.21 11.68 13.24
CA SER A 14 -0.15 10.26 12.94
C SER A 14 -0.98 10.06 11.68
N ILE A 15 -0.31 9.71 10.59
CA ILE A 15 -0.98 9.19 9.40
C ILE A 15 -1.72 7.95 9.90
N GLN A 16 -3.04 8.07 10.12
CA GLN A 16 -3.85 6.97 10.61
C GLN A 16 -4.04 5.98 9.47
N PHE A 17 -3.20 4.96 9.45
CA PHE A 17 -3.33 3.84 8.53
C PHE A 17 -4.31 2.84 9.13
N ALA A 18 -5.56 2.86 8.67
CA ALA A 18 -6.57 1.90 9.07
C ALA A 18 -6.34 0.58 8.32
N TRP A 19 -5.36 -0.21 8.77
CA TRP A 19 -5.27 -1.64 8.47
C TRP A 19 -6.39 -2.35 9.22
N LYS A 20 -7.64 -2.15 8.77
CA LYS A 20 -8.82 -2.64 9.48
C LYS A 20 -8.86 -4.16 9.43
N ARG A 21 -8.23 -4.81 10.42
CA ARG A 21 -8.49 -6.19 10.76
C ARG A 21 -9.91 -6.25 11.28
N LYS A 22 -10.77 -7.03 10.62
CA LYS A 22 -12.05 -7.46 11.19
C LYS A 22 -11.73 -8.30 12.43
N SER A 23 -11.67 -7.67 13.60
CA SER A 23 -11.73 -8.37 14.88
C SER A 23 -13.19 -8.77 15.08
N ASP A 24 -13.58 -9.91 14.55
CA ASP A 24 -14.81 -10.54 15.01
C ASP A 24 -14.52 -11.20 16.36
N SER A 25 -14.89 -10.49 17.42
CA SER A 25 -14.84 -10.94 18.79
C SER A 25 -15.93 -11.98 19.01
N SER A 26 -15.60 -13.25 18.82
CA SER A 26 -16.38 -14.37 19.35
C SER A 26 -15.50 -15.18 20.29
N GLN A 27 -15.62 -14.89 21.59
CA GLN A 27 -15.11 -15.74 22.65
C GLN A 27 -15.91 -17.05 22.65
N THR A 28 -15.36 -18.11 22.04
CA THR A 28 -15.84 -19.46 22.29
C THR A 28 -15.00 -20.04 23.43
N THR A 29 -15.63 -20.17 24.59
CA THR A 29 -15.08 -20.77 25.80
C THR A 29 -14.67 -22.22 25.54
N LEU A 30 -13.36 -22.49 25.56
CA LEU A 30 -12.82 -23.86 25.56
C LEU A 30 -12.95 -24.44 26.97
N SER A 31 -13.85 -25.41 27.12
CA SER A 31 -13.95 -26.24 28.31
C SER A 31 -12.68 -27.07 28.50
N SER A 32 -12.09 -26.91 29.68
CA SER A 32 -11.04 -27.73 30.24
C SER A 32 -11.45 -29.21 30.31
N THR A 33 -10.60 -30.13 29.83
CA THR A 33 -10.21 -31.40 30.49
C THR A 33 -9.30 -32.21 29.58
N VAL A 34 -8.00 -32.25 29.91
CA VAL A 34 -7.20 -33.44 30.27
C VAL A 34 -5.73 -33.01 30.29
N ARG A 35 -5.08 -33.38 31.39
CA ARG A 35 -3.72 -33.01 31.78
C ARG A 35 -2.76 -34.16 31.42
N SER A 36 -1.51 -33.76 31.19
CA SER A 36 -0.26 -34.50 31.47
C SER A 36 0.43 -35.25 30.32
N GLY A 37 1.74 -34.99 30.22
CA GLY A 37 2.72 -35.63 29.34
C GLY A 37 3.81 -34.65 28.90
N LEU A 38 4.56 -34.06 29.85
CA LEU A 38 5.99 -34.34 30.05
C LEU A 38 6.90 -33.93 28.87
N SER A 39 7.54 -32.77 29.06
CA SER A 39 8.97 -32.52 28.81
C SER A 39 9.64 -33.17 27.61
N ASP A 40 9.90 -32.39 26.56
CA ASP A 40 11.29 -32.03 26.23
C ASP A 40 11.34 -30.93 25.16
N ARG A 41 11.89 -29.77 25.56
CA ARG A 41 12.31 -28.70 24.65
C ARG A 41 13.74 -29.03 24.22
N LYS A 42 13.92 -29.35 22.94
CA LYS A 42 15.12 -29.01 22.15
C LYS A 42 14.85 -29.25 20.66
N ASN A 43 15.05 -28.19 19.88
CA ASN A 43 15.33 -28.16 18.44
C ASN A 43 14.30 -28.79 17.48
N VAL A 44 13.39 -27.97 16.96
CA VAL A 44 12.55 -28.27 15.77
C VAL A 44 12.97 -27.35 14.61
N PHE A 45 14.27 -27.32 14.31
CA PHE A 45 14.81 -26.72 13.10
C PHE A 45 15.97 -27.59 12.60
N ASP A 46 15.66 -28.83 12.24
CA ASP A 46 16.48 -29.69 11.36
C ASP A 46 15.85 -31.07 11.28
N ARG A 47 14.85 -31.22 10.41
CA ARG A 47 14.47 -32.51 9.80
C ARG A 47 13.87 -32.26 8.42
N LEU A 48 14.64 -31.60 7.56
CA LEU A 48 14.61 -31.89 6.14
C LEU A 48 15.72 -32.92 5.92
N ASP A 49 15.41 -34.20 6.09
CA ASP A 49 16.07 -35.23 5.30
C ASP A 49 15.35 -36.57 5.46
N ASN A 50 15.06 -37.14 4.29
CA ASN A 50 15.02 -38.56 3.99
C ASN A 50 14.15 -39.44 4.90
N ASN A 51 12.92 -39.69 4.44
CA ASN A 51 12.27 -40.99 4.66
C ASN A 51 11.51 -41.36 3.38
N ASP A 52 12.27 -41.92 2.44
CA ASP A 52 11.78 -43.01 1.60
C ASP A 52 11.44 -44.19 2.53
N ASP A 53 10.19 -44.25 2.99
CA ASP A 53 9.64 -45.46 3.61
C ASP A 53 8.17 -45.60 3.20
N CYS A 54 8.01 -45.99 1.94
CA CYS A 54 6.77 -46.54 1.39
C CYS A 54 6.73 -48.04 1.71
N SER A 55 5.95 -48.44 2.73
CA SER A 55 5.54 -49.84 3.01
C SER A 55 4.47 -49.77 4.11
N LEU A 56 3.21 -50.20 4.00
CA LEU A 56 2.50 -51.12 3.12
C LEU A 56 1.00 -50.74 3.09
N LEU A 57 0.41 -50.53 1.91
CA LEU A 57 -1.00 -50.83 1.65
C LEU A 57 -1.13 -51.34 0.20
N PRO A 58 -1.75 -52.53 -0.03
CA PRO A 58 -1.76 -53.15 -1.35
C PRO A 58 -2.89 -52.56 -2.22
N LEU A 59 -2.53 -52.22 -3.46
CA LEU A 59 -3.39 -52.10 -4.65
C LEU A 59 -4.75 -51.40 -4.46
N THR A 60 -4.74 -50.07 -4.51
CA THR A 60 -5.45 -49.43 -5.63
C THR A 60 -4.52 -48.40 -6.26
N THR A 61 -4.19 -48.63 -7.53
CA THR A 61 -3.42 -47.72 -8.36
C THR A 61 -4.27 -46.49 -8.67
N ILE A 62 -4.54 -45.66 -7.67
CA ILE A 62 -5.13 -44.34 -7.89
C ILE A 62 -4.00 -43.49 -8.44
N LYS A 63 -3.86 -43.49 -9.78
CA LYS A 63 -3.18 -42.41 -10.50
C LYS A 63 -3.87 -41.12 -10.05
N ARG A 64 -3.35 -40.50 -8.99
CA ARG A 64 -3.83 -39.18 -8.54
C ARG A 64 -3.73 -38.28 -9.77
N PRO A 65 -4.85 -37.76 -10.28
CA PRO A 65 -4.80 -36.96 -11.50
C PRO A 65 -3.89 -35.76 -11.19
N ARG A 66 -2.98 -35.41 -12.12
CA ARG A 66 -2.00 -34.31 -11.94
C ARG A 66 -2.66 -33.00 -11.48
N THR A 67 -3.97 -32.87 -11.70
CA THR A 67 -4.85 -31.78 -11.26
C THR A 67 -4.93 -31.60 -9.72
N CYS A 68 -4.87 -32.66 -8.92
CA CYS A 68 -4.94 -32.51 -7.45
C CYS A 68 -3.63 -31.98 -6.83
N VAL A 69 -2.48 -32.27 -7.46
CA VAL A 69 -1.17 -31.73 -7.06
C VAL A 69 -1.06 -30.25 -7.44
N THR A 70 -1.64 -29.83 -8.57
CA THR A 70 -1.63 -28.41 -8.96
C THR A 70 -2.50 -27.56 -8.04
N GLU A 71 -3.66 -28.05 -7.60
CA GLU A 71 -4.53 -27.29 -6.68
C GLU A 71 -3.95 -27.15 -5.28
N THR A 72 -3.28 -28.20 -4.77
CA THR A 72 -2.57 -28.12 -3.48
C THR A 72 -1.38 -27.15 -3.54
N ASN A 73 -0.65 -27.13 -4.65
CA ASN A 73 0.44 -26.18 -4.86
C ASN A 73 -0.08 -24.72 -4.97
N LYS A 74 -1.15 -24.47 -5.72
CA LYS A 74 -1.78 -23.14 -5.81
C LYS A 74 -2.26 -22.64 -4.45
N ARG A 75 -2.88 -23.50 -3.64
CA ARG A 75 -3.31 -23.17 -2.26
C ARG A 75 -2.12 -22.82 -1.37
N SER A 76 -1.03 -23.57 -1.48
CA SER A 76 0.22 -23.30 -0.74
C SER A 76 0.84 -21.96 -1.13
N ILE A 77 0.89 -21.63 -2.43
CA ILE A 77 1.38 -20.34 -2.92
C ILE A 77 0.52 -19.18 -2.41
N ALA A 78 -0.82 -19.34 -2.45
CA ALA A 78 -1.74 -18.32 -1.94
C ALA A 78 -1.57 -18.07 -0.44
N GLN A 79 -1.39 -19.14 0.36
CA GLN A 79 -1.10 -19.03 1.80
C GLN A 79 0.23 -18.33 2.05
N LYS A 80 1.29 -18.72 1.34
CA LYS A 80 2.62 -18.10 1.45
C LYS A 80 2.56 -16.60 1.09
N ARG A 81 1.83 -16.24 0.05
CA ARG A 81 1.59 -14.85 -0.35
C ARG A 81 0.88 -14.09 0.77
N GLN A 82 -0.18 -14.65 1.35
CA GLN A 82 -0.91 -13.99 2.44
C GLN A 82 0.00 -13.73 3.65
N LEU A 83 0.83 -14.71 4.04
CA LEU A 83 1.80 -14.53 5.13
C LEU A 83 2.81 -13.41 4.84
N LEU A 84 3.24 -13.24 3.59
CA LEU A 84 4.13 -12.15 3.19
C LEU A 84 3.42 -10.79 3.25
N ILE A 85 2.14 -10.73 2.89
CA ILE A 85 1.32 -9.52 3.02
C ILE A 85 1.15 -9.16 4.49
N ASP A 86 0.81 -10.14 5.34
CA ASP A 86 0.63 -9.94 6.77
C ASP A 86 1.94 -9.49 7.43
N ALA A 87 3.07 -10.13 7.09
CA ALA A 87 4.40 -9.72 7.56
C ALA A 87 4.75 -8.30 7.11
N GLY A 88 4.48 -7.95 5.84
CA GLY A 88 4.71 -6.59 5.33
C GLY A 88 3.85 -5.55 6.05
N SER A 89 2.58 -5.86 6.33
CA SER A 89 1.70 -4.98 7.10
C SER A 89 2.18 -4.80 8.54
N ALA A 90 2.67 -5.87 9.19
CA ALA A 90 3.24 -5.78 10.53
C ALA A 90 4.52 -4.91 10.56
N SER A 91 5.40 -5.04 9.55
CA SER A 91 6.58 -4.17 9.41
C SER A 91 6.20 -2.70 9.15
N ALA A 92 5.16 -2.47 8.35
CA ALA A 92 4.62 -1.13 8.11
C ALA A 92 4.02 -0.52 9.40
N GLU A 93 3.28 -1.30 10.18
CA GLU A 93 2.75 -0.89 11.49
C GLU A 93 3.88 -0.55 12.48
N SER A 94 5.02 -1.24 12.42
CA SER A 94 6.20 -0.91 13.23
C SER A 94 7.02 0.28 12.71
N GLY A 95 6.65 0.85 11.56
CA GLY A 95 7.36 1.96 10.92
C GLY A 95 8.59 1.57 10.11
N ASP A 96 8.84 0.26 9.93
CA ASP A 96 9.92 -0.24 9.09
C ASP A 96 9.42 -0.47 7.65
N TRP A 97 9.32 0.64 6.92
CA TRP A 97 8.81 0.69 5.55
C TRP A 97 9.71 -0.04 4.55
N ALA A 98 11.03 -0.08 4.80
CA ALA A 98 11.98 -0.76 3.93
C ALA A 98 11.77 -2.28 3.95
N SER A 99 11.64 -2.87 5.15
CA SER A 99 11.32 -4.29 5.31
C SER A 99 9.93 -4.61 4.76
N ALA A 100 8.95 -3.72 4.96
CA ALA A 100 7.60 -3.88 4.41
C ALA A 100 7.62 -4.00 2.88
N LEU A 101 8.36 -3.13 2.19
CA LEU A 101 8.52 -3.18 0.74
C LEU A 101 9.14 -4.50 0.26
N VAL A 102 10.15 -5.02 0.96
CA VAL A 102 10.75 -6.32 0.61
C VAL A 102 9.70 -7.44 0.68
N SER A 103 8.86 -7.44 1.72
CA SER A 103 7.79 -8.43 1.89
C SER A 103 6.70 -8.28 0.81
N PHE A 104 6.28 -7.06 0.49
CA PHE A 104 5.30 -6.81 -0.58
C PHE A 104 5.83 -7.18 -1.96
N ARG A 105 7.10 -6.89 -2.28
CA ARG A 105 7.74 -7.29 -3.54
C ARG A 105 7.82 -8.81 -3.68
N LYS A 106 8.14 -9.52 -2.60
CA LYS A 106 8.11 -10.99 -2.58
C LYS A 106 6.69 -11.51 -2.82
N ALA A 107 5.68 -10.90 -2.20
CA ALA A 107 4.29 -11.28 -2.43
C ALA A 107 3.86 -11.06 -3.89
N LEU A 108 4.23 -9.93 -4.50
CA LEU A 108 3.95 -9.64 -5.92
C LEU A 108 4.65 -10.63 -6.88
N SER A 109 5.82 -11.15 -6.51
CA SER A 109 6.54 -12.14 -7.33
C SER A 109 5.89 -13.52 -7.36
N LEU A 110 4.98 -13.81 -6.40
CA LEU A 110 4.27 -15.08 -6.32
C LEU A 110 2.96 -15.10 -7.13
N ASP A 111 2.50 -13.95 -7.64
CA ASP A 111 1.29 -13.87 -8.45
C ASP A 111 1.56 -14.45 -9.84
N SER A 112 1.19 -15.72 -10.05
CA SER A 112 1.50 -16.47 -11.28
C SER A 112 0.29 -16.85 -12.14
N VAL A 113 -0.93 -16.34 -11.88
CA VAL A 113 -2.13 -16.61 -12.70
C VAL A 113 -3.08 -15.40 -12.68
N GLU A 114 -3.68 -15.09 -13.82
CA GLU A 114 -4.59 -13.94 -14.04
C GLU A 114 -6.05 -14.37 -13.85
N THR A 115 -6.65 -14.07 -12.69
CA THR A 115 -8.12 -14.07 -12.52
C THR A 115 -8.56 -12.68 -12.07
N SER A 116 -9.81 -12.30 -12.38
CA SER A 116 -10.31 -10.95 -12.06
C SER A 116 -10.22 -10.63 -10.56
N ASP A 117 -10.50 -11.60 -9.69
CA ASP A 117 -10.38 -11.44 -8.23
C ASP A 117 -8.93 -11.23 -7.78
N GLN A 118 -7.98 -11.90 -8.45
CA GLN A 118 -6.55 -11.75 -8.17
C GLN A 118 -5.99 -10.42 -8.68
N SER A 119 -6.55 -9.86 -9.76
CA SER A 119 -6.20 -8.51 -10.22
C SER A 119 -6.52 -7.45 -9.17
N GLN A 120 -7.68 -7.57 -8.50
CA GLN A 120 -8.04 -6.65 -7.41
C GLN A 120 -7.16 -6.85 -6.16
N GLN A 121 -6.78 -8.09 -5.85
CA GLN A 121 -5.80 -8.37 -4.78
C GLN A 121 -4.41 -7.80 -5.10
N ARG A 122 -3.98 -7.90 -6.36
CA ARG A 122 -2.72 -7.32 -6.84
C ARG A 122 -2.76 -5.79 -6.76
N ALA A 123 -3.86 -5.16 -7.16
CA ALA A 123 -4.07 -3.73 -7.03
C ALA A 123 -3.95 -3.27 -5.56
N ARG A 124 -4.54 -4.02 -4.62
CA ARG A 124 -4.37 -3.77 -3.18
C ARG A 124 -2.91 -3.78 -2.76
N LEU A 125 -2.17 -4.80 -3.20
CA LEU A 125 -0.79 -4.99 -2.79
C LEU A 125 0.14 -3.91 -3.38
N LEU A 126 -0.09 -3.51 -4.63
CA LEU A 126 0.60 -2.38 -5.25
C LEU A 126 0.30 -1.06 -4.52
N GLU A 127 -0.94 -0.86 -4.08
CA GLU A 127 -1.35 0.30 -3.29
C GLU A 127 -0.62 0.33 -1.94
N MET A 128 -0.56 -0.80 -1.23
CA MET A 128 0.20 -0.94 0.03
C MET A 128 1.69 -0.65 -0.16
N ALA A 129 2.29 -1.13 -1.26
CA ALA A 129 3.68 -0.83 -1.59
C ALA A 129 3.88 0.66 -1.93
N ALA A 130 2.94 1.27 -2.67
CA ALA A 130 2.98 2.70 -2.96
C ALA A 130 2.93 3.56 -1.69
N GLN A 131 2.10 3.18 -0.71
CA GLN A 131 2.08 3.84 0.60
C GLN A 131 3.42 3.74 1.34
N ALA A 132 4.09 2.58 1.30
CA ALA A 132 5.40 2.42 1.92
C ALA A 132 6.48 3.26 1.21
N HIS A 133 6.45 3.36 -0.12
CA HIS A 133 7.33 4.29 -0.86
C HIS A 133 7.06 5.75 -0.49
N LEU A 134 5.79 6.13 -0.32
CA LEU A 134 5.40 7.47 0.12
C LEU A 134 6.00 7.78 1.50
N ALA A 135 5.91 6.84 2.45
CA ALA A 135 6.49 6.98 3.78
C ALA A 135 8.03 7.10 3.78
N LEU A 136 8.70 6.50 2.79
CA LEU A 136 10.15 6.64 2.57
C LEU A 136 10.55 7.94 1.84
N GLY A 137 9.59 8.72 1.34
CA GLY A 137 9.86 9.93 0.54
C GLY A 137 10.12 9.64 -0.94
N GLU A 138 9.92 8.41 -1.40
CA GLU A 138 10.17 7.99 -2.78
C GLU A 138 8.93 8.22 -3.66
N PHE A 139 8.53 9.48 -3.81
CA PHE A 139 7.23 9.85 -4.39
C PHE A 139 7.01 9.39 -5.84
N CYS A 140 8.05 9.44 -6.68
CA CYS A 140 7.96 8.98 -8.07
C CYS A 140 7.73 7.47 -8.17
N ALA A 141 8.43 6.68 -7.34
CA ALA A 141 8.26 5.24 -7.29
C ALA A 141 6.86 4.87 -6.77
N GLY A 142 6.42 5.55 -5.70
CA GLY A 142 5.06 5.40 -5.16
C GLY A 142 3.98 5.77 -6.18
N ALA A 143 4.16 6.86 -6.94
CA ALA A 143 3.23 7.25 -7.99
C ALA A 143 3.14 6.20 -9.12
N GLY A 144 4.27 5.59 -9.51
CA GLY A 144 4.30 4.52 -10.50
C GLY A 144 3.46 3.31 -10.06
N LEU A 145 3.69 2.82 -8.84
CA LEU A 145 2.94 1.69 -8.29
C LEU A 145 1.45 2.01 -8.08
N ALA A 146 1.13 3.21 -7.60
CA ALA A 146 -0.26 3.63 -7.43
C ALA A 146 -0.99 3.77 -8.78
N THR A 147 -0.29 4.19 -9.83
CA THR A 147 -0.85 4.25 -11.20
C THR A 147 -1.18 2.85 -11.71
N GLU A 148 -0.29 1.87 -11.49
CA GLU A 148 -0.54 0.46 -11.82
C GLU A 148 -1.71 -0.11 -10.98
N ALA A 149 -1.82 0.25 -9.70
CA ALA A 149 -2.96 -0.14 -8.87
C ALA A 149 -4.30 0.40 -9.42
N VAL A 150 -4.32 1.66 -9.87
CA VAL A 150 -5.52 2.28 -10.45
C VAL A 150 -5.87 1.68 -11.82
N SER A 151 -4.89 1.24 -12.61
CA SER A 151 -5.16 0.59 -13.90
C SER A 151 -5.76 -0.81 -13.71
N LEU A 152 -5.31 -1.55 -12.70
CA LEU A 152 -5.86 -2.86 -12.35
C LEU A 152 -7.24 -2.77 -11.68
N ALA A 153 -7.44 -1.79 -10.80
CA ALA A 153 -8.70 -1.58 -10.11
C ALA A 153 -9.19 -0.12 -10.23
N PRO A 154 -9.84 0.24 -11.35
CA PRO A 154 -10.33 1.60 -11.60
C PRO A 154 -11.44 2.06 -10.68
N ASN A 155 -12.01 1.22 -9.81
CA ASN A 155 -12.99 1.64 -8.80
C ASN A 155 -12.40 1.60 -7.38
N TRP A 156 -11.10 1.30 -7.26
CA TRP A 156 -10.39 1.32 -5.99
C TRP A 156 -10.00 2.76 -5.67
N ALA A 157 -10.71 3.34 -4.72
CA ALA A 157 -10.50 4.73 -4.38
C ALA A 157 -9.29 5.01 -3.45
N PRO A 158 -8.89 4.15 -2.49
CA PRO A 158 -7.64 4.35 -1.76
C PRO A 158 -6.38 4.44 -2.65
N ALA A 159 -6.29 3.65 -3.71
CA ALA A 159 -5.23 3.74 -4.73
C ALA A 159 -5.19 5.11 -5.42
N ARG A 160 -6.34 5.71 -5.74
CA ARG A 160 -6.39 7.09 -6.26
C ARG A 160 -5.96 8.12 -5.24
N GLN A 161 -6.33 7.92 -3.98
CA GLN A 161 -5.88 8.79 -2.89
C GLN A 161 -4.35 8.71 -2.73
N THR A 162 -3.79 7.51 -2.68
CA THR A 162 -2.33 7.30 -2.61
C THR A 162 -1.62 7.89 -3.82
N LEU A 163 -2.17 7.73 -5.04
CA LEU A 163 -1.67 8.39 -6.24
C LEU A 163 -1.65 9.92 -6.09
N GLY A 164 -2.76 10.50 -5.62
CA GLY A 164 -2.87 11.94 -5.37
C GLY A 164 -1.81 12.43 -4.38
N ARG A 165 -1.62 11.73 -3.26
CA ARG A 165 -0.61 12.11 -2.25
C ARG A 165 0.82 12.02 -2.78
N CYS A 166 1.13 10.98 -3.56
CA CYS A 166 2.42 10.88 -4.27
C CYS A 166 2.60 12.05 -5.26
N GLN A 167 1.56 12.39 -6.01
CA GLN A 167 1.59 13.49 -6.99
C GLN A 167 1.83 14.84 -6.32
N VAL A 168 1.16 15.17 -5.21
CA VAL A 168 1.43 16.44 -4.49
C VAL A 168 2.85 16.47 -3.98
N SER A 169 3.31 15.36 -3.39
CA SER A 169 4.66 15.26 -2.83
C SER A 169 5.73 15.38 -3.92
N ALA A 170 5.40 15.01 -5.16
CA ALA A 170 6.23 15.20 -6.35
C ALA A 170 6.07 16.59 -7.02
N GLY A 171 5.25 17.50 -6.46
CA GLY A 171 4.98 18.83 -7.02
C GLY A 171 3.98 18.86 -8.18
N LEU A 172 3.30 17.74 -8.46
CA LEU A 172 2.29 17.61 -9.51
C LEU A 172 0.88 17.97 -9.02
N THR A 173 0.75 19.14 -8.39
CA THR A 173 -0.46 19.60 -7.66
C THR A 173 -1.73 19.52 -8.51
N ARG A 174 -1.67 19.93 -9.79
CA ARG A 174 -2.83 19.87 -10.70
C ARG A 174 -3.29 18.46 -11.04
N GLN A 175 -2.37 17.49 -11.10
CA GLN A 175 -2.72 16.09 -11.34
C GLN A 175 -3.33 15.47 -10.08
N ALA A 176 -2.73 15.79 -8.91
CA ALA A 176 -3.24 15.34 -7.62
C ALA A 176 -4.69 15.77 -7.38
N LEU A 177 -5.05 17.01 -7.73
CA LEU A 177 -6.42 17.52 -7.59
C LEU A 177 -7.43 16.64 -8.35
N LYS A 178 -7.08 16.20 -9.57
CA LYS A 178 -7.93 15.28 -10.35
C LYS A 178 -8.05 13.93 -9.65
N SER A 179 -6.92 13.37 -9.19
CA SER A 179 -6.88 12.09 -8.48
C SER A 179 -7.76 12.09 -7.22
N PHE A 180 -7.68 13.16 -6.42
CA PHE A 180 -8.52 13.32 -5.22
C PHE A 180 -10.00 13.56 -5.54
N ALA A 181 -10.31 14.33 -6.59
CA ALA A 181 -11.70 14.53 -7.01
C ALA A 181 -12.34 13.20 -7.45
N TYR A 182 -11.61 12.38 -8.21
CA TYR A 182 -12.07 11.04 -8.57
C TYR A 182 -12.18 10.10 -7.36
N ALA A 183 -11.27 10.19 -6.39
CA ALA A 183 -11.43 9.45 -5.15
C ALA A 183 -12.76 9.84 -4.51
N CYS A 184 -13.01 11.13 -4.23
CA CYS A 184 -14.26 11.59 -3.60
C CYS A 184 -15.52 11.14 -4.36
N PHE A 185 -15.46 11.07 -5.69
CA PHE A 185 -16.57 10.58 -6.50
C PHE A 185 -16.88 9.07 -6.30
N LEU A 186 -15.85 8.25 -6.05
CA LEU A 186 -16.01 6.80 -5.94
C LEU A 186 -16.55 6.33 -4.59
N ASP A 187 -16.20 7.04 -3.51
CA ASP A 187 -16.73 6.73 -2.18
C ASP A 187 -17.23 8.02 -1.50
N PRO A 188 -18.51 8.34 -1.68
CA PRO A 188 -19.11 9.49 -1.02
C PRO A 188 -19.37 9.24 0.48
N THR A 189 -19.11 8.02 1.00
CA THR A 189 -19.48 7.64 2.38
C THR A 189 -18.41 7.98 3.42
N GLU A 190 -17.15 8.12 3.00
CA GLU A 190 -16.01 8.50 3.85
C GLU A 190 -15.44 9.88 3.43
N PRO A 191 -16.24 10.96 3.50
CA PRO A 191 -15.83 12.25 2.95
C PRO A 191 -14.64 12.86 3.69
N ASP A 192 -14.46 12.58 4.98
CA ASP A 192 -13.56 13.35 5.84
C ASP A 192 -12.10 13.28 5.44
N ILE A 193 -11.59 12.11 5.05
CA ILE A 193 -10.16 11.97 4.70
C ILE A 193 -9.91 12.51 3.28
N TRP A 194 -10.89 12.37 2.40
CA TRP A 194 -10.75 12.55 0.95
C TRP A 194 -10.98 14.00 0.59
N HIS A 195 -11.99 14.63 1.23
CA HIS A 195 -12.23 16.06 1.14
C HIS A 195 -11.11 16.89 1.76
N LYS A 196 -10.46 16.42 2.84
CA LYS A 196 -9.30 17.12 3.42
C LYS A 196 -8.15 17.19 2.43
N ASP A 197 -7.78 16.05 1.83
CA ASP A 197 -6.72 15.99 0.81
C ASP A 197 -7.10 16.84 -0.42
N LEU A 198 -8.36 16.81 -0.85
CA LEU A 198 -8.85 17.61 -1.99
C LEU A 198 -8.84 19.12 -1.71
N LEU A 199 -9.35 19.55 -0.55
CA LEU A 199 -9.44 20.97 -0.20
C LEU A 199 -8.05 21.57 -0.03
N TRP A 200 -7.17 20.86 0.67
CA TRP A 200 -5.79 21.29 0.87
C TRP A 200 -5.03 21.41 -0.46
N THR A 201 -5.21 20.45 -1.38
CA THR A 201 -4.58 20.54 -2.71
C THR A 201 -5.17 21.63 -3.59
N TRP A 202 -6.45 21.94 -3.45
CA TRP A 202 -7.08 23.05 -4.15
C TRP A 202 -6.50 24.39 -3.71
N ASP A 203 -6.33 24.60 -2.39
CA ASP A 203 -5.70 25.80 -1.84
C ASP A 203 -4.24 25.94 -2.31
N LEU A 204 -3.49 24.83 -2.32
CA LEU A 204 -2.10 24.81 -2.82
C LEU A 204 -2.03 25.22 -4.30
N CYS A 205 -2.88 24.64 -5.15
CA CYS A 205 -2.96 24.97 -6.58
C CYS A 205 -3.33 26.45 -6.81
N ARG A 206 -4.24 26.99 -5.97
CA ARG A 206 -4.63 28.40 -6.04
C ARG A 206 -3.48 29.32 -5.65
N ALA A 207 -2.73 29.00 -4.60
CA ALA A 207 -1.56 29.77 -4.16
C ALA A 207 -0.46 29.79 -5.23
N GLU A 208 -0.16 28.64 -5.86
CA GLU A 208 0.80 28.54 -6.97
C GLU A 208 0.42 29.47 -8.14
N ASN A 209 -0.87 29.49 -8.53
CA ASN A 209 -1.35 30.34 -9.62
C ASN A 209 -1.29 31.85 -9.28
N GLN A 210 -1.43 32.23 -8.01
CA GLN A 210 -1.32 33.64 -7.57
C GLN A 210 0.13 34.09 -7.49
N GLY A 211 1.04 33.23 -7.03
CA GLY A 211 2.48 33.51 -7.01
C GLY A 211 3.05 33.70 -8.43
N HIS A 212 2.54 32.95 -9.41
CA HIS A 212 2.95 33.12 -10.81
C HIS A 212 2.53 34.48 -11.39
N LYS A 213 1.32 34.97 -11.07
CA LYS A 213 0.84 36.28 -11.54
C LYS A 213 1.57 37.48 -10.90
N GLY A 214 2.09 37.33 -9.68
CA GLY A 214 2.87 38.39 -9.03
C GLY A 214 4.32 38.52 -9.54
N GLY A 215 4.82 37.54 -10.29
CA GLY A 215 6.18 37.55 -10.85
C GLY A 215 6.31 38.19 -12.23
N GLU A 216 5.19 38.45 -12.93
CA GLU A 216 5.19 39.01 -14.29
C GLU A 216 5.07 40.56 -14.32
N ASP A 217 4.80 41.22 -13.18
CA ASP A 217 4.54 42.68 -13.11
C ASP A 217 5.79 43.57 -12.87
N HIS A 218 7.01 43.04 -13.00
CA HIS A 218 8.26 43.81 -12.86
C HIS A 218 9.17 43.68 -14.09
N GLY A 219 8.65 44.07 -15.26
CA GLY A 219 9.42 43.98 -16.50
C GLY A 219 9.06 44.91 -17.65
N GLU A 220 8.16 45.91 -17.53
CA GLU A 220 7.83 46.75 -18.69
C GLU A 220 7.45 48.20 -18.30
N THR A 221 8.40 48.97 -17.80
CA THR A 221 8.31 50.45 -17.83
C THR A 221 9.64 51.07 -18.27
N ARG A 222 10.10 50.78 -19.49
CA ARG A 222 11.08 51.65 -20.18
C ARG A 222 10.77 51.75 -21.67
N GLY A 223 9.95 52.74 -22.00
CA GLY A 223 9.68 53.07 -23.41
C GLY A 223 8.87 54.35 -23.64
N LYS A 224 8.87 55.31 -22.72
CA LYS A 224 8.41 56.68 -23.03
C LYS A 224 9.59 57.47 -23.60
N PHE A 225 9.78 57.40 -24.91
CA PHE A 225 10.49 58.43 -25.67
C PHE A 225 9.46 59.44 -26.16
N PRO A 226 9.47 60.71 -25.71
CA PRO A 226 8.80 61.77 -26.43
C PRO A 226 9.63 62.13 -27.68
N SER A 227 8.98 62.04 -28.83
CA SER A 227 9.47 62.48 -30.13
C SER A 227 9.74 63.99 -30.18
N ARG A 228 10.84 64.35 -30.87
CA ARG A 228 11.09 65.57 -31.65
C ARG A 228 10.87 66.94 -30.97
N MET A 229 11.94 67.72 -30.92
CA MET A 229 12.18 68.86 -31.84
C MET A 229 13.67 69.16 -31.93
#